data_AF-A0A928J9K3-F1
#
_entry.id   AF-A0A928J9K3-F1
#
_cell.length_a   1.000
_cell.length_b   1.000
_cell.length_c   1.000
_cell.angle_alpha   90.00
_cell.angle_beta   90.00
_cell.angle_gamma   90.00
#
_symmetry.space_group_name_H-M   'P 1'
#
loop_
_entity.id
_entity.type
_entity.pdbx_description
1 polymer ?
#
loop_
_entity_poly.entity_id
_entity_poly.type
_entity_poly.pdbx_seq_one_letter_code
_entity_poly.pdbx_strand_id
1 'polypeptide(L)'
;MKRILSVLVAAILLCTALVGCGGKSNDSTTAKVKVTVEADDVKIIENVEVEIEGIDGNAPLAIDAIIAALDDNDIKYELKKLGNYDMFDVIDEYGTENNDYIWELYIDDAEEPAEGRFATIEVADGNTLLLKRNAGVKETATDETTTEATTEPPKTVETVDDGFEE
;
A
#
# COMPACT_ATOMS: atom_id res chain seq x y z
N MET A 1 15.63 -62.02 -15.70
CA MET A 1 15.96 -60.78 -14.97
C MET A 1 14.63 -60.20 -14.47
N LYS A 2 14.30 -60.24 -13.17
CA LYS A 2 14.54 -59.17 -12.16
C LYS A 2 14.02 -57.81 -12.69
N ARG A 3 13.06 -57.06 -12.11
CA ARG A 3 12.33 -57.04 -10.81
C ARG A 3 11.05 -56.18 -10.96
N ILE A 4 10.06 -56.44 -10.10
CA ILE A 4 8.91 -55.58 -9.76
C ILE A 4 9.40 -54.37 -8.94
N LEU A 5 8.80 -53.19 -9.13
CA LEU A 5 8.58 -52.13 -8.11
C LEU A 5 7.52 -51.17 -8.70
N SER A 6 6.25 -51.18 -8.29
CA SER A 6 5.67 -50.81 -6.99
C SER A 6 5.97 -49.36 -6.61
N VAL A 7 4.99 -48.46 -6.81
CA VAL A 7 4.16 -47.78 -5.77
C VAL A 7 4.83 -46.55 -5.16
N LEU A 8 4.17 -45.38 -5.25
CA LEU A 8 3.76 -44.65 -4.04
C LEU A 8 2.69 -43.58 -4.35
N VAL A 9 1.48 -43.88 -3.90
CA VAL A 9 0.46 -42.91 -3.51
C VAL A 9 0.90 -42.32 -2.17
N ALA A 10 0.83 -40.99 -2.03
CA ALA A 10 0.82 -40.33 -0.73
C ALA A 10 -0.30 -39.29 -0.71
N ALA A 11 -1.52 -39.78 -0.49
CA ALA A 11 -2.54 -39.04 0.23
C ALA A 11 -2.29 -39.20 1.74
N ILE A 12 -2.90 -38.32 2.55
CA ILE A 12 -2.99 -38.33 4.04
C ILE A 12 -1.82 -37.55 4.68
N LEU A 13 -1.97 -36.55 5.56
CA LEU A 13 -3.03 -36.09 6.49
C LEU A 13 -2.71 -34.60 6.78
N LEU A 14 -3.69 -33.75 7.11
CA LEU A 14 -4.04 -33.52 8.51
C LEU A 14 -5.42 -32.87 8.63
N CYS A 15 -6.40 -33.67 9.05
CA CYS A 15 -7.53 -33.16 9.81
C CYS A 15 -7.04 -32.97 11.26
N THR A 16 -6.91 -31.73 11.70
CA THR A 16 -6.98 -31.40 13.13
C THR A 16 -8.28 -30.66 13.38
N ALA A 17 -9.32 -31.41 13.72
CA ALA A 17 -10.45 -30.86 14.44
C ALA A 17 -10.02 -30.69 15.92
N LEU A 18 -9.74 -29.46 16.33
CA LEU A 18 -9.91 -29.03 17.71
C LEU A 18 -11.02 -27.99 17.72
N VAL A 19 -12.20 -28.42 18.17
CA VAL A 19 -13.28 -27.52 18.58
C VAL A 19 -12.95 -27.05 19.99
N GLY A 20 -12.80 -25.73 20.19
CA GLY A 20 -12.85 -25.14 21.53
C GLY A 20 -12.18 -23.78 21.71
N CYS A 21 -13.02 -22.75 21.88
CA CYS A 21 -12.77 -21.48 22.59
C CYS A 21 -12.10 -20.32 21.81
N GLY A 22 -12.94 -19.49 21.17
CA GLY A 22 -12.86 -18.03 21.24
C GLY A 22 -11.53 -17.38 20.85
N GLY A 23 -11.17 -17.44 19.58
CA GLY A 23 -10.22 -16.50 18.97
C GLY A 23 -10.84 -15.99 17.67
N LYS A 24 -11.00 -14.67 17.52
CA LYS A 24 -11.39 -14.07 16.25
C LYS A 24 -10.43 -14.56 15.18
N SER A 25 -10.96 -15.22 14.15
CA SER A 25 -10.22 -15.45 12.90
C SER A 25 -9.91 -14.08 12.33
N ASN A 26 -8.69 -13.60 12.49
CA ASN A 26 -8.17 -12.52 11.66
C ASN A 26 -7.66 -13.22 10.40
N ASP A 27 -8.57 -13.58 9.50
CA ASP A 27 -8.19 -13.98 8.14
C ASP A 27 -7.68 -12.71 7.46
N SER A 28 -6.36 -12.59 7.29
CA SER A 28 -5.81 -11.48 6.51
C SER A 28 -6.18 -11.66 5.05
N THR A 29 -6.65 -10.57 4.44
CA THR A 29 -7.03 -10.56 3.03
C THR A 29 -5.85 -10.02 2.23
N THR A 30 -5.31 -10.81 1.30
CA THR A 30 -4.24 -10.42 0.39
C THR A 30 -4.82 -10.13 -1.00
N ALA A 31 -4.29 -9.13 -1.71
CA ALA A 31 -4.65 -8.82 -3.08
C ALA A 31 -3.41 -8.65 -3.94
N LYS A 32 -3.41 -9.27 -5.11
CA LYS A 32 -2.40 -9.07 -6.15
C LYS A 32 -2.94 -8.11 -7.20
N VAL A 33 -2.29 -6.99 -7.39
CA VAL A 33 -2.78 -5.91 -8.26
C VAL A 33 -1.70 -5.44 -9.23
N LYS A 34 -2.12 -4.88 -10.36
CA LYS A 34 -1.21 -4.25 -11.34
C LYS A 34 -1.29 -2.74 -11.22
N VAL A 35 -0.14 -2.09 -11.16
CA VAL A 35 -0.03 -0.64 -10.97
C VAL A 35 0.67 -0.02 -12.17
N THR A 36 0.12 1.09 -12.65
CA THR A 36 0.74 2.00 -13.60
C THR A 36 0.66 3.41 -13.03
N VAL A 37 1.75 4.17 -13.13
CA VAL A 37 1.79 5.58 -12.71
C VAL A 37 2.23 6.42 -13.90
N GLU A 38 1.46 7.48 -14.19
CA GLU A 38 1.66 8.34 -15.35
C GLU A 38 1.60 9.82 -14.95
N ALA A 39 2.53 10.61 -15.49
CA ALA A 39 2.46 12.07 -15.43
C ALA A 39 2.77 12.66 -16.80
N ASP A 40 1.96 13.63 -17.24
CA ASP A 40 2.16 14.35 -18.50
C ASP A 40 2.38 13.43 -19.72
N ASP A 41 1.59 12.35 -19.80
CA ASP A 41 1.67 11.27 -20.80
C ASP A 41 2.99 10.45 -20.77
N VAL A 42 3.80 10.60 -19.73
CA VAL A 42 4.99 9.80 -19.45
C VAL A 42 4.66 8.72 -18.42
N LYS A 43 4.99 7.46 -18.73
CA LYS A 43 4.89 6.35 -17.78
C LYS A 43 6.09 6.37 -16.83
N ILE A 44 5.83 6.67 -15.56
CA ILE A 44 6.82 6.60 -14.46
C ILE A 44 7.09 5.13 -14.12
N ILE A 45 6.02 4.35 -13.96
CA ILE A 45 6.05 2.88 -13.92
C ILE A 45 4.92 2.31 -14.77
N GLU A 46 5.12 1.12 -15.34
CA GLU A 46 4.15 0.47 -16.23
C GLU A 46 3.92 -1.00 -15.84
N ASN A 47 2.65 -1.34 -15.58
CA ASN A 47 2.19 -2.72 -15.33
C ASN A 47 2.99 -3.49 -14.26
N VAL A 48 3.38 -2.81 -13.18
CA VAL A 48 4.09 -3.42 -12.06
C VAL A 48 3.10 -4.23 -11.23
N GLU A 49 3.37 -5.51 -11.03
CA GLU A 49 2.49 -6.40 -10.27
C GLU A 49 2.99 -6.50 -8.82
N VAL A 50 2.14 -6.14 -7.86
CA VAL A 50 2.44 -6.13 -6.43
C VAL A 50 1.42 -6.96 -5.66
N GLU A 51 1.86 -7.52 -4.53
CA GLU A 51 1.00 -8.25 -3.60
C GLU A 51 0.96 -7.49 -2.27
N ILE A 52 -0.25 -7.10 -1.85
CA ILE A 52 -0.47 -6.34 -0.62
C ILE A 52 -1.43 -7.05 0.33
N GLU A 53 -1.18 -6.93 1.62
CA GLU A 53 -1.98 -7.50 2.69
C GLU A 53 -2.76 -6.42 3.42
N GLY A 54 -4.04 -6.68 3.71
CA GLY A 54 -4.87 -5.82 4.52
C GLY A 54 -4.49 -5.87 6.01
N ILE A 55 -4.42 -4.71 6.65
CA ILE A 55 -4.00 -4.58 8.06
C ILE A 55 -5.21 -4.74 9.00
N ASP A 56 -5.04 -5.48 10.10
CA ASP A 56 -6.04 -5.66 11.16
C ASP A 56 -7.40 -6.22 10.70
N GLY A 57 -7.39 -7.05 9.65
CA GLY A 57 -8.61 -7.65 9.08
C GLY A 57 -9.39 -6.70 8.18
N ASN A 58 -8.84 -5.53 7.86
CA ASN A 58 -9.36 -4.66 6.80
C ASN A 58 -8.91 -5.17 5.42
N ALA A 59 -9.55 -4.66 4.36
CA ALA A 59 -9.13 -4.96 3.00
C ALA A 59 -7.81 -4.22 2.65
N PRO A 60 -7.02 -4.75 1.71
CA PRO A 60 -5.86 -4.03 1.18
C PRO A 60 -6.27 -2.71 0.52
N LEU A 61 -5.42 -1.67 0.63
CA LEU A 61 -5.72 -0.33 0.13
C LEU A 61 -4.92 0.00 -1.14
N ALA A 62 -5.53 0.81 -2.01
CA ALA A 62 -4.89 1.26 -3.26
C ALA A 62 -3.58 2.02 -3.01
N ILE A 63 -3.51 2.84 -1.95
CA ILE A 63 -2.30 3.60 -1.61
C ILE A 63 -1.11 2.66 -1.30
N ASP A 64 -1.35 1.55 -0.60
CA ASP A 64 -0.31 0.60 -0.24
C ASP A 64 0.22 -0.13 -1.48
N ALA A 65 -0.65 -0.48 -2.43
CA ALA A 65 -0.25 -1.04 -3.72
C ALA A 65 0.61 -0.07 -4.53
N ILE A 66 0.22 1.20 -4.58
CA ILE A 66 0.98 2.19 -5.34
C ILE A 66 2.35 2.42 -4.70
N ILE A 67 2.41 2.55 -3.37
CA ILE A 67 3.68 2.69 -2.64
C ILE A 67 4.58 1.49 -2.90
N ALA A 68 4.06 0.26 -2.76
CA ALA A 68 4.83 -0.95 -3.02
C ALA A 68 5.39 -0.98 -4.46
N ALA A 69 4.60 -0.56 -5.44
CA ALA A 69 5.04 -0.53 -6.84
C ALA A 69 6.12 0.54 -7.10
N LEU A 70 6.06 1.68 -6.41
CA LEU A 70 7.09 2.72 -6.48
C LEU A 70 8.39 2.26 -5.80
N ASP A 71 8.28 1.65 -4.62
CA ASP A 71 9.42 1.11 -3.86
C ASP A 71 10.14 0.00 -4.65
N ASP A 72 9.41 -0.93 -5.26
CA ASP A 72 9.96 -2.01 -6.09
C ASP A 72 10.72 -1.52 -7.32
N ASN A 73 10.51 -0.25 -7.72
CA ASN A 73 11.17 0.39 -8.88
C ASN A 73 12.12 1.53 -8.47
N ASP A 74 12.46 1.65 -7.18
CA ASP A 74 13.32 2.71 -6.64
C ASP A 74 12.82 4.14 -6.98
N ILE A 75 11.50 4.32 -7.15
CA ILE A 75 10.90 5.63 -7.46
C ILE A 75 10.62 6.38 -6.17
N LYS A 76 11.16 7.60 -6.08
CA LYS A 76 10.93 8.48 -4.93
C LYS A 76 9.53 9.06 -4.97
N TYR A 77 8.94 9.24 -3.80
CA TYR A 77 7.66 9.92 -3.65
C TYR A 77 7.61 10.72 -2.35
N GLU A 78 6.73 11.72 -2.33
CA GLU A 78 6.41 12.51 -1.15
C GLU A 78 4.91 12.48 -0.93
N LEU A 79 4.50 12.29 0.33
CA LEU A 79 3.10 12.34 0.74
C LEU A 79 2.84 13.65 1.47
N LYS A 80 1.67 14.26 1.20
CA LYS A 80 1.10 15.34 2.00
C LYS A 80 -0.15 14.87 2.72
N LYS A 81 -0.45 15.53 3.84
CA LYS A 81 -1.73 15.34 4.54
C LYS A 81 -2.78 16.27 3.95
N LEU A 82 -3.94 15.70 3.69
CA LEU A 82 -5.15 16.47 3.48
C LEU A 82 -6.23 16.00 4.45
N GLY A 83 -6.55 16.86 5.42
CA GLY A 83 -7.22 16.42 6.64
C GLY A 83 -6.38 15.34 7.33
N ASN A 84 -6.99 14.19 7.60
CA ASN A 84 -6.32 13.05 8.26
C ASN A 84 -5.77 11.99 7.28
N TYR A 85 -5.92 12.20 5.97
CA TYR A 85 -5.58 11.20 4.96
C TYR A 85 -4.28 11.56 4.22
N ASP A 86 -3.49 10.53 3.92
CA ASP A 86 -2.31 10.66 3.08
C ASP A 86 -2.69 10.77 1.60
N MET A 87 -1.95 11.63 0.90
CA MET A 87 -2.07 11.86 -0.53
C MET A 87 -0.69 12.01 -1.15
N PHE A 88 -0.50 11.53 -2.38
CA PHE A 88 0.70 11.82 -3.15
C PHE A 88 0.80 13.32 -3.47
N ASP A 89 1.94 13.91 -3.11
CA ASP A 89 2.30 15.26 -3.52
C ASP A 89 3.26 15.21 -4.70
N VAL A 90 4.36 14.47 -4.54
CA VAL A 90 5.42 14.32 -5.55
C VAL A 90 5.63 12.84 -5.84
N ILE A 91 5.76 12.49 -7.11
CA ILE A 91 6.26 11.18 -7.55
C ILE A 91 7.34 11.45 -8.60
N ASP A 92 8.54 10.96 -8.33
CA ASP A 92 9.77 11.29 -9.07
C ASP A 92 10.01 12.81 -9.13
N GLU A 93 10.00 13.40 -10.33
CA GLU A 93 10.12 14.85 -10.54
C GLU A 93 8.77 15.57 -10.66
N TYR A 94 7.65 14.84 -10.62
CA TYR A 94 6.31 15.36 -10.90
C TYR A 94 5.54 15.66 -9.61
N GLY A 95 5.28 16.94 -9.34
CA GLY A 95 4.57 17.41 -8.14
C GLY A 95 3.16 17.94 -8.40
N THR A 96 2.41 18.28 -7.34
CA THR A 96 1.09 18.94 -7.46
C THR A 96 1.16 20.44 -7.79
N GLU A 97 2.35 21.05 -7.83
CA GLU A 97 2.60 22.45 -8.21
C GLU A 97 1.60 23.46 -7.60
N ASN A 98 1.53 23.53 -6.26
CA ASN A 98 0.57 24.39 -5.55
C ASN A 98 -0.92 24.14 -5.90
N ASN A 99 -1.27 22.87 -6.18
CA ASN A 99 -2.61 22.41 -6.57
C ASN A 99 -3.02 22.78 -8.00
N ASP A 100 -2.07 23.12 -8.89
CA ASP A 100 -2.34 23.19 -10.33
C ASP A 100 -2.58 21.80 -10.94
N TYR A 101 -2.06 20.75 -10.27
CA TYR A 101 -2.22 19.35 -10.64
C TYR A 101 -2.67 18.51 -9.46
N ILE A 102 -3.31 17.39 -9.78
CA ILE A 102 -3.73 16.37 -8.84
C ILE A 102 -3.39 14.99 -9.39
N TRP A 103 -3.04 14.07 -8.51
CA TRP A 103 -2.96 12.65 -8.81
C TRP A 103 -4.36 12.05 -8.70
N GLU A 104 -4.87 11.43 -9.75
CA GLU A 104 -6.19 10.78 -9.79
C GLU A 104 -6.01 9.28 -10.02
N LEU A 105 -6.76 8.46 -9.27
CA LEU A 105 -6.74 7.01 -9.38
C LEU A 105 -7.88 6.53 -10.26
N TYR A 106 -7.57 5.65 -11.20
CA TYR A 106 -8.51 4.91 -12.02
C TYR A 106 -8.34 3.42 -11.73
N ILE A 107 -9.44 2.68 -11.70
CA ILE A 107 -9.46 1.25 -11.38
C ILE A 107 -10.11 0.51 -12.54
N ASP A 108 -9.49 -0.59 -12.98
CA ASP A 108 -9.99 -1.51 -14.01
C ASP A 108 -10.40 -0.80 -15.31
N ASP A 109 -9.56 0.12 -15.78
CA ASP A 109 -9.76 0.91 -17.01
C ASP A 109 -11.03 1.77 -17.01
N ALA A 110 -11.52 2.17 -15.83
CA ALA A 110 -12.63 3.10 -15.71
C ALA A 110 -12.33 4.44 -16.42
N GLU A 111 -13.35 5.01 -17.08
CA GLU A 111 -13.24 6.32 -17.76
C GLU A 111 -13.19 7.49 -16.77
N GLU A 112 -13.77 7.32 -15.58
CA GLU A 112 -13.81 8.31 -14.50
C GLU A 112 -12.92 7.87 -13.34
N PRO A 113 -12.27 8.82 -12.65
CA PRO A 113 -11.45 8.49 -11.50
C PRO A 113 -12.31 7.98 -10.34
N ALA A 114 -11.75 7.08 -9.54
CA ALA A 114 -12.38 6.54 -8.36
C ALA A 114 -12.82 7.65 -7.39
N GLU A 115 -14.06 7.57 -6.91
CA GLU A 115 -14.57 8.52 -5.93
C GLU A 115 -13.99 8.19 -4.55
N GLY A 116 -13.29 9.16 -3.94
CA GLY A 116 -12.79 9.04 -2.58
C GLY A 116 -11.31 9.34 -2.43
N ARG A 117 -10.79 9.14 -1.22
CA ARG A 117 -9.37 9.32 -0.89
C ARG A 117 -8.62 8.04 -1.18
N PHE A 118 -7.44 8.08 -1.81
CA PHE A 118 -6.64 6.87 -2.10
C PHE A 118 -6.40 6.01 -0.87
N ALA A 119 -6.14 6.65 0.28
CA ALA A 119 -5.95 6.01 1.58
C ALA A 119 -7.21 5.33 2.16
N THR A 120 -8.34 5.37 1.45
CA THR A 120 -9.62 4.74 1.85
C THR A 120 -10.19 3.81 0.80
N ILE A 121 -9.54 3.73 -0.38
CA ILE A 121 -10.01 2.91 -1.48
C ILE A 121 -9.46 1.50 -1.29
N GLU A 122 -10.37 0.57 -1.01
CA GLU A 122 -10.06 -0.87 -0.95
C GLU A 122 -9.85 -1.44 -2.35
N VAL A 123 -8.94 -2.41 -2.48
CA VAL A 123 -8.68 -3.11 -3.74
C VAL A 123 -8.84 -4.61 -3.59
N ALA A 124 -9.22 -5.25 -4.69
CA ALA A 124 -9.40 -6.69 -4.81
C ALA A 124 -8.30 -7.34 -5.64
N ASP A 125 -8.14 -8.65 -5.45
CA ASP A 125 -7.24 -9.46 -6.27
C ASP A 125 -7.59 -9.35 -7.76
N GLY A 126 -6.57 -9.10 -8.58
CA GLY A 126 -6.69 -8.90 -10.02
C GLY A 126 -6.99 -7.48 -10.47
N ASN A 127 -7.22 -6.52 -9.56
CA ASN A 127 -7.45 -5.13 -9.97
C ASN A 127 -6.24 -4.54 -10.71
N THR A 128 -6.55 -3.63 -11.64
CA THR A 128 -5.56 -2.77 -12.31
C THR A 128 -5.75 -1.33 -11.85
N LEU A 129 -4.69 -0.71 -11.35
CA LEU A 129 -4.65 0.64 -10.83
C LEU A 129 -3.84 1.52 -11.79
N LEU A 130 -4.43 2.65 -12.19
CA LEU A 130 -3.75 3.71 -12.90
C LEU A 130 -3.79 4.98 -12.05
N LEU A 131 -2.63 5.40 -11.54
CA LEU A 131 -2.49 6.71 -10.93
C LEU A 131 -1.98 7.69 -11.99
N LYS A 132 -2.80 8.68 -12.36
CA LYS A 132 -2.47 9.66 -13.39
C LYS A 132 -2.45 11.07 -12.82
N ARG A 133 -1.40 11.83 -13.11
CA ARG A 133 -1.36 13.27 -12.85
C ARG A 133 -2.17 14.00 -13.92
N ASN A 134 -3.18 14.75 -13.50
CA ASN A 134 -4.00 15.57 -14.38
C ASN A 134 -3.98 17.03 -13.92
N ALA A 135 -4.16 17.94 -14.88
CA ALA A 135 -4.42 19.34 -14.56
C ALA A 135 -5.76 19.46 -13.83
N GLY A 136 -5.79 20.17 -12.71
CA GLY A 136 -7.05 20.46 -12.04
C GLY A 136 -6.94 20.63 -10.54
N VAL A 137 -7.94 21.34 -10.01
CA VAL A 137 -8.28 21.37 -8.59
C VAL A 137 -9.47 20.44 -8.41
N LYS A 138 -9.27 19.23 -7.87
CA LYS A 138 -10.43 18.38 -7.56
C LYS A 138 -10.36 17.83 -6.15
N GLU A 139 -10.81 18.62 -5.17
CA GLU A 139 -11.09 18.10 -3.83
C GLU A 139 -12.30 18.76 -3.15
N THR A 140 -13.32 17.97 -2.85
CA THR A 140 -14.44 18.35 -1.97
C THR A 140 -14.13 18.01 -0.50
N ALA A 141 -12.95 18.38 0.00
CA ALA A 141 -12.74 18.56 1.44
C ALA A 141 -12.13 19.94 1.64
N THR A 142 -12.85 20.77 2.38
CA THR A 142 -12.45 22.12 2.76
C THR A 142 -11.07 22.12 3.41
N ASP A 143 -10.20 22.99 2.91
CA ASP A 143 -8.84 23.21 3.40
C ASP A 143 -8.80 23.46 4.91
N GLU A 144 -8.07 22.61 5.63
CA GLU A 144 -7.31 23.04 6.81
C GLU A 144 -5.87 22.57 6.63
N THR A 145 -5.05 23.39 5.96
CA THR A 145 -3.60 23.22 5.92
C THR A 145 -3.03 23.35 7.33
N THR A 146 -2.50 22.25 7.87
CA THR A 146 -1.66 22.29 9.07
C THR A 146 -0.23 22.00 8.65
N THR A 147 0.66 22.96 8.86
CA THR A 147 2.11 22.79 8.67
C THR A 147 2.68 22.24 9.96
N GLU A 148 3.10 20.97 10.00
CA GLU A 148 3.94 20.46 11.08
C GLU A 148 5.40 20.39 10.61
N ALA A 149 6.27 21.12 11.30
CA ALA A 149 7.71 21.02 11.13
C ALA A 149 8.22 19.70 11.75
N THR A 150 9.12 19.02 11.06
CA THR A 150 9.82 17.84 11.56
C THR A 150 10.60 18.18 12.84
N THR A 151 10.24 17.57 13.97
CA THR A 151 11.12 17.53 15.14
C THR A 151 12.17 16.45 14.95
N GLU A 152 13.43 16.77 15.26
CA GLU A 152 14.53 15.81 15.32
C GLU A 152 14.14 14.56 16.13
N PRO A 153 14.61 13.36 15.75
CA PRO A 153 14.39 12.16 16.53
C PRO A 153 14.94 12.33 17.95
N PRO A 154 14.25 11.79 18.97
CA PRO A 154 14.72 11.88 20.34
C PRO A 154 16.11 11.24 20.44
N LYS A 155 17.07 11.99 21.00
CA LYS A 155 18.37 11.42 21.39
C LYS A 155 18.10 10.27 22.36
N THR A 156 18.59 9.09 22.02
CA THR A 156 18.70 7.96 22.94
C THR A 156 19.44 8.45 24.18
N VAL A 157 18.75 8.48 25.32
CA VAL A 157 19.41 8.63 26.61
C VAL A 157 20.17 7.33 26.83
N GLU A 158 21.50 7.36 26.68
CA GLU A 158 22.35 6.33 27.26
C GLU A 158 22.09 6.35 28.77
N THR A 159 21.56 5.25 29.30
CA THR A 159 21.60 4.99 30.74
C THR A 159 23.08 4.88 31.12
N VAL A 160 23.60 5.92 31.76
CA VAL A 160 24.87 5.86 32.45
C VAL A 160 24.65 4.92 33.63
N ASP A 161 25.22 3.73 33.57
CA ASP A 161 25.45 2.87 34.74
C ASP A 161 26.58 3.51 35.54
N ASP A 162 26.22 4.40 36.47
CA ASP A 162 27.14 4.98 37.45
C ASP A 162 27.08 4.17 38.74
N GLY A 163 27.46 2.88 38.63
CA GLY A 163 27.67 1.92 39.73
C GLY A 163 28.03 2.52 41.09
N PHE A 164 26.99 2.90 41.85
CA PHE A 164 27.07 3.22 43.26
C PHE A 164 26.31 2.15 44.05
N GLU A 165 27.11 1.31 44.71
CA GLU A 165 26.71 0.53 45.87
C GLU A 165 26.35 1.47 47.03
N GLU A 166 25.18 1.27 47.65
CA GLU A 166 25.03 1.20 49.12
C GLU A 166 23.97 0.14 49.48
#